data_AF-A0A8T5FZM6-F1
#
_entry.id   AF-A0A8T5FZM6-F1
#
_cell.length_a   1.000
_cell.length_b   1.000
_cell.length_c   1.000
_cell.angle_alpha   90.00
_cell.angle_beta   90.00
_cell.angle_gamma   90.00
#
_symmetry.space_group_name_H-M   'P 1'
#
loop_
_entity.id
_entity.type
_entity.pdbx_description
1 polymer ?
#
loop_
_entity_poly.entity_id
_entity_poly.type
_entity_poly.pdbx_seq_one_letter_code
_entity_poly.pdbx_strand_id
1 'polypeptide(L)'
;ILQKRLDVPKHRRKGTYRKKTIDVFDYGEFLQRNKIETLMSMFKKRFGSSIKSRHHKTQKVEFLTRVIAFNIDRLIRLNKKVILIIIRITRVSY
;
A
#
# COMPACT_ATOMS: atom_id res chain seq x y z
N ILE A 1 -17.73 9.43 1.49
CA ILE A 1 -18.08 8.55 2.64
C ILE A 1 -17.99 9.40 3.89
N LEU A 2 -19.12 9.86 4.43
CA LEU A 2 -19.15 10.61 5.69
C LEU A 2 -19.11 9.61 6.87
N GLN A 3 -18.66 10.07 8.04
CA GLN A 3 -18.78 9.30 9.26
C GLN A 3 -20.25 8.96 9.52
N LYS A 4 -20.57 7.67 9.55
CA LYS A 4 -21.92 7.17 9.80
C LYS A 4 -22.11 6.92 11.29
N ARG A 5 -23.35 7.08 11.76
CA ARG A 5 -23.78 6.79 13.14
C ARG A 5 -23.08 7.66 14.19
N LEU A 6 -22.98 8.97 13.93
CA LEU A 6 -22.35 9.95 14.82
C LEU A 6 -23.05 10.04 16.19
N ASP A 7 -24.35 9.77 16.21
CA ASP A 7 -25.24 9.65 17.36
C ASP A 7 -24.85 8.54 18.34
N VAL A 8 -24.16 7.49 17.88
CA VAL A 8 -23.80 6.35 18.74
C VAL A 8 -22.55 6.69 19.57
N PRO A 9 -22.61 6.60 20.92
CA PRO A 9 -21.48 6.91 21.79
C PRO A 9 -20.30 5.94 21.58
N LYS A 10 -19.08 6.45 21.76
CA LYS A 10 -17.80 5.78 21.44
C LYS A 10 -17.68 4.36 22.00
N HIS A 11 -18.15 4.13 23.24
CA HIS A 11 -18.07 2.83 23.90
C HIS A 11 -18.94 1.75 23.23
N ARG A 12 -20.07 2.12 22.61
CA ARG A 12 -20.99 1.18 21.92
C ARG A 12 -20.59 0.86 20.48
N ARG A 13 -19.65 1.60 19.88
CA ARG A 13 -19.18 1.32 18.51
C ARG A 13 -18.22 0.13 18.45
N LYS A 14 -18.19 -0.54 17.30
CA LYS A 14 -17.25 -1.62 16.99
C LYS A 14 -16.17 -1.14 16.01
N GLY A 15 -14.93 -1.62 16.21
CA GLY A 15 -13.78 -1.38 15.34
C GLY A 15 -12.82 -0.30 15.87
N THR A 16 -11.54 -0.68 16.02
CA THR A 16 -10.48 0.16 16.59
C THR A 16 -10.33 1.50 15.87
N TYR A 17 -10.22 1.48 14.54
CA TYR A 17 -10.05 2.71 13.75
C TYR A 17 -11.26 3.63 13.82
N ARG A 18 -12.49 3.09 13.87
CA ARG A 18 -13.72 3.90 14.00
C ARG A 18 -13.83 4.59 15.36
N LYS A 19 -13.30 3.98 16.42
CA LYS A 19 -13.21 4.60 17.74
C LYS A 19 -12.12 5.67 17.80
N LYS A 20 -11.05 5.54 17.01
CA LYS A 20 -9.97 6.53 16.94
C LYS A 20 -10.37 7.79 16.16
N THR A 21 -11.17 7.64 15.12
CA THR A 21 -11.57 8.74 14.24
C THR A 21 -12.78 9.55 14.72
N ILE A 22 -13.46 9.14 15.79
CA ILE A 22 -14.69 9.80 16.25
C ILE A 22 -14.45 11.17 16.88
N ASP A 23 -13.36 11.31 17.64
CA ASP A 23 -13.08 12.54 18.40
C ASP A 23 -12.49 13.60 17.47
N VAL A 24 -11.61 13.19 16.56
CA VAL A 24 -11.01 14.03 15.52
C VAL A 24 -10.97 13.23 14.23
N PHE A 25 -11.58 13.79 13.18
CA PHE A 25 -11.51 13.21 11.83
C PHE A 25 -10.90 14.20 10.86
N ASP A 26 -9.71 13.88 10.39
CA ASP A 26 -9.09 14.63 9.31
C ASP A 26 -9.72 14.22 7.97
N TYR A 27 -10.69 15.03 7.54
CA TYR A 27 -11.31 14.87 6.22
C TYR A 27 -10.33 15.09 5.07
N GLY A 28 -9.31 15.93 5.25
CA GLY A 28 -8.27 16.19 4.27
C GLY A 28 -7.41 14.95 4.04
N GLU A 29 -6.94 14.31 5.11
CA GLU A 29 -6.22 13.03 5.04
C GLU A 29 -7.11 11.93 4.44
N PHE A 30 -8.37 11.84 4.86
CA PHE A 30 -9.30 10.85 4.33
C PHE A 30 -9.53 10.98 2.82
N LEU A 31 -9.60 12.21 2.30
CA LEU A 31 -9.77 12.45 0.85
C LEU A 31 -8.60 11.90 0.03
N GLN A 32 -7.40 11.83 0.62
CA GLN A 32 -6.22 11.27 -0.06
C GLN A 32 -6.29 9.75 -0.24
N ARG A 33 -7.21 9.05 0.45
CA ARG A 33 -7.43 7.60 0.30
C ARG A 33 -7.69 7.18 -1.14
N ASN A 34 -8.42 8.00 -1.90
CA ASN A 34 -8.70 7.74 -3.31
C ASN A 34 -7.40 7.54 -4.11
N LYS A 35 -6.34 8.30 -3.79
CA LYS A 35 -5.03 8.17 -4.46
C LYS A 35 -4.43 6.78 -4.25
N ILE A 36 -4.52 6.25 -3.03
CA ILE A 36 -4.01 4.91 -2.69
C ILE A 36 -4.86 3.83 -3.36
N GLU A 37 -6.18 3.95 -3.34
CA GLU A 37 -7.08 2.98 -3.98
C GLU A 37 -6.87 2.96 -5.50
N THR A 38 -6.73 4.12 -6.14
CA THR A 38 -6.38 4.22 -7.56
C THR A 38 -5.01 3.60 -7.83
N LEU A 39 -4.00 3.89 -7.02
CA LEU A 39 -2.67 3.30 -7.17
C LEU A 39 -2.71 1.77 -7.07
N MET A 40 -3.42 1.23 -6.08
CA MET A 40 -3.58 -0.22 -5.90
C MET A 40 -4.36 -0.86 -7.06
N SER A 41 -5.38 -0.18 -7.58
CA SER A 41 -6.13 -0.63 -8.76
C SER A 41 -5.24 -0.70 -10.00
N MET A 42 -4.47 0.37 -10.28
CA MET A 42 -3.51 0.41 -11.39
C MET A 42 -2.45 -0.69 -11.27
N PHE A 43 -1.91 -0.88 -10.07
CA PHE A 43 -0.92 -1.91 -9.78
C PHE A 43 -1.46 -3.31 -10.09
N LYS A 44 -2.66 -3.65 -9.58
CA LYS A 44 -3.30 -4.95 -9.79
C LYS A 44 -3.70 -5.19 -11.24
N LYS A 45 -4.15 -4.15 -11.97
CA LYS A 45 -4.44 -4.25 -13.40
C LYS A 45 -3.20 -4.61 -14.22
N ARG A 46 -2.02 -4.12 -13.81
CA ARG A 46 -0.77 -4.33 -14.54
C ARG A 46 -0.07 -5.66 -14.19
N PHE A 47 -0.04 -6.02 -12.91
CA PHE A 47 0.71 -7.19 -12.43
C PHE A 47 -0.17 -8.37 -12.00
N GLY A 48 -1.49 -8.24 -12.13
CA GLY A 48 -2.45 -9.20 -11.60
C GLY A 48 -2.70 -9.02 -10.10
N SER A 49 -3.85 -9.53 -9.63
CA SER A 49 -4.24 -9.50 -8.22
C SER A 49 -3.65 -10.64 -7.40
N SER A 50 -3.21 -11.73 -8.04
CA SER A 50 -2.69 -12.94 -7.39
C SER A 50 -1.17 -13.06 -7.52
N ILE A 51 -0.58 -13.69 -6.50
CA ILE A 51 0.83 -14.07 -6.45
C ILE A 51 0.92 -15.53 -6.89
N LYS A 52 1.83 -15.86 -7.81
CA LYS A 52 1.94 -17.21 -8.38
C LYS A 52 2.86 -18.12 -7.57
N SER A 53 3.79 -17.54 -6.81
CA SER A 53 4.74 -18.28 -5.99
C SER A 53 4.07 -19.15 -4.91
N ARG A 54 4.59 -20.37 -4.74
CA ARG A 54 4.09 -21.33 -3.74
C ARG A 54 4.61 -21.08 -2.32
N HIS A 55 5.88 -20.67 -2.18
CA HIS A 55 6.50 -20.48 -0.87
C HIS A 55 6.37 -19.04 -0.39
N HIS A 56 6.12 -18.85 0.91
CA HIS A 56 6.00 -17.51 1.51
C HIS A 56 7.21 -16.59 1.24
N LYS A 57 8.43 -17.15 1.28
CA LYS A 57 9.66 -16.39 0.98
C LYS A 57 9.64 -15.86 -0.47
N THR A 58 9.28 -16.68 -1.44
CA THR A 58 9.24 -16.29 -2.85
C THR A 58 8.04 -15.41 -3.16
N GLN A 59 6.90 -15.58 -2.48
CA GLN A 59 5.75 -14.66 -2.57
C GLN A 59 6.12 -13.24 -2.15
N LYS A 60 6.88 -13.09 -1.06
CA LYS A 60 7.37 -11.78 -0.60
C LYS A 60 8.30 -11.14 -1.63
N VAL A 61 9.22 -11.92 -2.20
CA VAL A 61 10.13 -11.45 -3.24
C VAL A 61 9.36 -11.04 -4.50
N GLU A 62 8.41 -11.86 -4.97
CA GLU A 62 7.57 -11.59 -6.12
C GLU A 62 6.74 -10.30 -5.94
N PHE A 63 6.17 -10.10 -4.75
CA PHE A 63 5.44 -8.88 -4.46
C PHE A 63 6.35 -7.65 -4.48
N LEU A 64 7.52 -7.72 -3.83
CA LEU A 64 8.47 -6.61 -3.76
C LEU A 64 9.02 -6.24 -5.15
N THR A 65 9.36 -7.23 -5.98
CA THR A 65 9.86 -6.98 -7.34
C THR A 65 8.81 -6.33 -8.22
N ARG A 66 7.53 -6.74 -8.11
CA ARG A 66 6.41 -6.06 -8.81
C ARG A 66 6.27 -4.60 -8.38
N VAL A 67 6.36 -4.31 -7.09
CA VAL A 67 6.31 -2.92 -6.57
C VAL A 67 7.46 -2.08 -7.10
N ILE A 68 8.68 -2.61 -7.08
CA ILE A 68 9.87 -1.94 -7.64
C ILE A 68 9.67 -1.67 -9.13
N ALA A 69 9.23 -2.66 -9.90
CA ALA A 69 8.97 -2.52 -11.33
C ALA A 69 7.90 -1.45 -11.63
N PHE A 70 6.81 -1.41 -10.86
CA PHE A 70 5.78 -0.37 -10.98
C PHE A 70 6.35 1.04 -10.76
N ASN A 71 7.16 1.21 -9.72
CA ASN A 71 7.75 2.51 -9.40
C ASN A 71 8.74 2.95 -10.47
N ILE A 72 9.58 2.05 -10.99
CA ILE A 72 10.51 2.33 -12.08
C ILE A 72 9.75 2.78 -13.34
N ASP A 73 8.74 2.01 -13.77
CA ASP A 73 7.91 2.36 -14.94
C ASP A 73 7.24 3.73 -14.75
N ARG A 74 6.73 4.03 -13.55
CA ARG A 74 6.13 5.33 -13.24
C ARG A 74 7.15 6.47 -13.30
N LEU A 75 8.37 6.27 -12.79
CA LEU A 75 9.43 7.29 -12.84
C LEU A 75 9.89 7.56 -14.27
N ILE A 76 10.02 6.52 -15.09
CA ILE A 76 10.35 6.62 -16.51
C ILE A 76 9.26 7.42 -17.25
N ARG A 77 7.97 7.11 -17.03
CA ARG A 77 6.85 7.86 -17.62
C ARG A 77 6.80 9.34 -17.22
N LEU A 78 7.35 9.68 -16.06
CA LEU A 78 7.47 11.05 -15.57
C LEU A 78 8.77 11.73 -16.05
N ASN A 79 9.51 11.13 -16.99
CA ASN A 79 10.79 11.61 -17.50
C ASN A 79 11.83 11.88 -16.40
N LYS A 80 11.76 11.15 -15.29
CA LYS A 80 12.74 11.24 -14.21
C LYS A 80 13.91 10.31 -14.50
N LYS A 81 15.14 10.78 -14.24
CA LYS A 81 16.33 9.92 -14.27
C LYS A 81 16.23 8.89 -13.14
N VAL A 82 16.43 7.62 -13.46
CA VAL A 82 16.38 6.50 -12.50
C VAL A 82 17.74 5.82 -12.47
N ILE A 83 18.30 5.64 -11.26
CA ILE A 83 19.49 4.82 -11.03
C ILE A 83 19.06 3.66 -10.14
N LEU A 84 19.30 2.43 -10.58
CA LEU A 84 19.02 1.23 -9.80
C LEU A 84 20.32 0.72 -9.17
N ILE A 85 20.37 0.69 -7.83
CA ILE A 85 21.50 0.13 -7.07
C ILE A 85 21.01 -1.17 -6.43
N ILE A 86 21.67 -2.28 -6.77
CA ILE A 86 21.38 -3.60 -6.21
C ILE A 86 22.53 -3.96 -5.26
N ILE A 87 22.24 -4.01 -3.97
CA ILE A 87 23.21 -4.39 -2.94
C ILE A 87 22.89 -5.81 -2.50
N ARG A 88 23.84 -6.73 -2.68
CA ARG A 88 23.74 -8.09 -2.16
C ARG A 88 24.48 -8.17 -0.84
N ILE A 89 23.75 -8.36 0.25
CA ILE A 89 24.33 -8.63 1.57
C ILE A 89 24.44 -10.16 1.72
N THR A 90 25.66 -10.68 1.74
CA THR A 90 25.94 -12.08 2.10
C THR A 90 26.40 -12.14 3.54
N ARG A 91 25.70 -12.94 4.36
CA ARG A 91 26.16 -13.23 5.72
C ARG A 91 27.35 -14.19 5.61
N VAL A 92 28.52 -13.74 6.01
CA VAL A 92 29.69 -14.62 6.19
C VAL A 92 29.48 -15.31 7.53
N SER A 93 29.18 -16.61 7.50
CA SER A 93 29.21 -17.45 8.70
C SER A 93 30.60 -18.07 8.79
N TYR A 94 31.31 -17.77 9.88
CA TYR A 94 32.49 -18.51 10.32
C TYR A 94 32.08 -19.75 11.10
#